data_AF-A0A0L6W0H9-F1
#
_entry.id   AF-A0A0L6W0H9-F1
#
_cell.length_a   1.000
_cell.length_b   1.000
_cell.length_c   1.000
_cell.angle_alpha   90.00
_cell.angle_beta   90.00
_cell.angle_gamma   90.00
#
_symmetry.space_group_name_H-M   'P 1'
#
loop_
_entity.id
_entity.type
_entity.pdbx_description
1 polymer ?
#
loop_
_entity_poly.entity_id
_entity_poly.type
_entity_poly.pdbx_seq_one_letter_code
_entity_poly.pdbx_strand_id
1 'polypeptide(L)'
;MLVAVAAVAAAAVSWSGNKILTRLWKTEGIMFITPLLEETAKTLSAVLLQQSVVLVHGAFGVIEAGYDLTIKKQTSPIAALVSLLGHLFYGIITLLGFMKWGTWPGIMLAYAAHTFWNVFILKALRDRQVS
;
A
#
# COMPACT_ATOMS: atom_id res chain seq x y z
N MET A 1 -8.79 -18.79 -1.29
CA MET A 1 -9.71 -18.18 -2.28
C MET A 1 -10.18 -16.79 -1.85
N LEU A 2 -10.72 -16.63 -0.63
CA LEU A 2 -11.29 -15.33 -0.18
C LEU A 2 -10.25 -14.21 0.07
N VAL A 3 -9.03 -14.52 0.51
CA VAL A 3 -7.94 -13.52 0.62
C VAL A 3 -7.65 -12.84 -0.71
N ALA A 4 -7.61 -13.60 -1.81
CA ALA A 4 -7.35 -13.04 -3.14
C ALA A 4 -8.49 -12.11 -3.58
N VAL A 5 -9.75 -12.45 -3.28
CA VAL A 5 -10.90 -11.59 -3.54
C VAL A 5 -10.78 -10.27 -2.78
N ALA A 6 -10.44 -10.33 -1.48
CA ALA A 6 -10.23 -9.13 -0.67
C ALA A 6 -9.08 -8.25 -1.18
N ALA A 7 -7.97 -8.86 -1.58
CA ALA A 7 -6.81 -8.16 -2.13
C ALA A 7 -7.12 -7.50 -3.49
N VAL A 8 -7.85 -8.19 -4.37
CA VAL A 8 -8.27 -7.64 -5.67
C VAL A 8 -9.26 -6.49 -5.47
N ALA A 9 -10.22 -6.62 -4.54
CA ALA A 9 -11.14 -5.54 -4.20
C ALA A 9 -10.37 -4.30 -3.69
N ALA A 10 -9.42 -4.51 -2.77
CA ALA A 10 -8.57 -3.44 -2.27
C ALA A 10 -7.73 -2.78 -3.38
N ALA A 11 -7.14 -3.57 -4.29
CA ALA A 11 -6.38 -3.09 -5.43
C ALA A 11 -7.24 -2.26 -6.38
N ALA A 12 -8.46 -2.72 -6.70
CA ALA A 12 -9.39 -2.00 -7.56
C ALA A 12 -9.78 -0.63 -6.99
N VAL A 13 -10.08 -0.56 -5.69
CA VAL A 13 -10.38 0.70 -4.99
C VAL A 13 -9.16 1.63 -5.01
N SER A 14 -8.00 1.09 -4.63
CA SER A 14 -6.76 1.86 -4.50
C SER A 14 -6.30 2.43 -5.84
N TRP A 15 -6.27 1.63 -6.90
CA TRP A 15 -5.86 2.10 -8.22
C TRP A 15 -6.85 3.10 -8.82
N SER A 16 -8.15 2.89 -8.62
CA SER A 16 -9.17 3.85 -9.08
C SER A 16 -9.00 5.20 -8.40
N GLY A 17 -8.81 5.21 -7.08
CA GLY A 17 -8.54 6.43 -6.35
C GLY A 17 -7.19 7.04 -6.73
N ASN A 18 -6.10 6.28 -6.74
CA ASN A 18 -4.77 6.76 -7.13
C ASN A 18 -4.76 7.43 -8.51
N LYS A 19 -5.52 6.91 -9.49
CA LYS A 19 -5.68 7.54 -10.81
C LYS A 19 -6.36 8.92 -10.75
N ILE A 20 -7.27 9.12 -9.81
CA ILE A 20 -7.90 10.43 -9.58
C ILE A 20 -6.93 11.35 -8.84
N LEU A 21 -6.28 10.85 -7.78
CA LEU A 21 -5.34 11.59 -6.94
C LEU A 21 -4.16 12.15 -7.74
N THR A 22 -3.59 11.33 -8.62
CA THR A 22 -2.48 11.73 -9.50
C THR A 22 -2.85 12.87 -10.45
N ARG A 23 -4.14 13.00 -10.82
CA ARG A 23 -4.62 14.11 -11.67
C ARG A 23 -4.86 15.40 -10.88
N LEU A 24 -5.32 15.30 -9.63
CA LEU A 24 -5.73 16.46 -8.83
C LEU A 24 -4.61 17.04 -7.97
N TRP A 25 -3.83 16.17 -7.30
CA TRP A 25 -2.88 16.56 -6.25
C TRP A 25 -1.43 16.18 -6.51
N LYS A 26 -1.11 15.70 -7.72
CA LYS A 26 0.25 15.42 -8.20
C LYS A 26 1.08 14.64 -7.16
N THR A 27 2.27 15.12 -6.80
CA THR A 27 3.23 14.42 -5.94
C THR A 27 2.77 14.33 -4.49
N GLU A 28 2.10 15.37 -3.99
CA GLU A 28 1.56 15.43 -2.63
C GLU A 28 0.43 14.41 -2.43
N GLY A 29 -0.41 14.24 -3.45
CA GLY A 29 -1.44 13.20 -3.46
C GLY A 29 -0.85 11.80 -3.33
N ILE A 30 0.24 11.53 -4.07
CA ILE A 30 0.97 10.27 -3.99
C ILE A 30 1.61 10.11 -2.59
N MET A 31 2.25 11.15 -2.05
CA MET A 31 2.94 11.07 -0.76
C MET A 31 1.99 10.77 0.40
N PHE A 32 0.82 11.42 0.45
CA PHE A 32 -0.02 11.43 1.65
C PHE A 32 -1.40 10.79 1.48
N ILE A 33 -2.03 10.88 0.31
CA ILE A 33 -3.42 10.42 0.16
C ILE A 33 -3.46 8.97 -0.35
N THR A 34 -2.54 8.61 -1.25
CA THR A 34 -2.41 7.23 -1.75
C THR A 34 -2.19 6.22 -0.61
N PRO A 35 -1.21 6.42 0.32
CA PRO A 35 -1.04 5.51 1.45
C PRO A 35 -2.30 5.38 2.31
N LEU A 36 -3.01 6.48 2.57
CA LEU A 36 -4.22 6.45 3.39
C LEU A 36 -5.32 5.61 2.71
N LEU A 37 -5.54 5.83 1.41
CA LEU A 37 -6.52 5.08 0.64
C LEU A 37 -6.17 3.58 0.62
N GLU A 38 -4.90 3.25 0.38
CA GLU A 38 -4.44 1.87 0.29
C GLU A 38 -4.56 1.12 1.62
N GLU A 39 -4.08 1.69 2.72
CA GLU A 39 -4.20 1.04 4.03
C GLU A 39 -5.66 0.87 4.45
N THR A 40 -6.51 1.86 4.15
CA THR A 40 -7.95 1.78 4.41
C THR A 40 -8.59 0.68 3.57
N ALA A 41 -8.34 0.65 2.26
CA ALA A 41 -8.93 -0.32 1.35
C ALA A 41 -8.51 -1.76 1.68
N LYS A 42 -7.22 -1.99 1.96
CA LYS A 42 -6.71 -3.30 2.38
C LYS A 42 -7.33 -3.77 3.69
N THR A 43 -7.33 -2.91 4.70
CA THR A 43 -7.83 -3.26 6.04
C THR A 43 -9.34 -3.49 6.04
N LEU A 44 -10.12 -2.61 5.43
CA LEU A 44 -11.58 -2.76 5.38
C LEU A 44 -11.98 -3.97 4.54
N SER A 45 -11.30 -4.24 3.42
CA SER A 45 -11.57 -5.45 2.62
C SER A 45 -11.28 -6.72 3.42
N ALA A 46 -10.21 -6.73 4.21
CA ALA A 46 -9.90 -7.85 5.11
C ALA A 46 -10.98 -8.02 6.19
N VAL A 47 -11.39 -6.93 6.85
CA VAL A 47 -12.40 -6.98 7.93
C VAL A 47 -13.78 -7.38 7.41
N LEU A 48 -14.27 -6.76 6.33
CA LEU A 48 -15.60 -7.02 5.77
C LEU A 48 -15.74 -8.46 5.27
N LEU A 49 -14.66 -9.04 4.75
CA LEU A 49 -14.63 -10.42 4.25
C LEU A 49 -14.11 -11.42 5.30
N GLN A 50 -13.88 -10.98 6.54
CA GLN A 50 -13.37 -11.79 7.65
C GLN A 50 -12.09 -12.57 7.30
N GLN A 51 -11.15 -11.90 6.62
CA GLN A 51 -9.87 -12.45 6.20
C GLN A 51 -8.71 -11.93 7.06
N SER A 52 -7.56 -12.60 6.98
CA SER A 52 -6.34 -12.14 7.64
C SER A 52 -5.85 -10.83 7.04
N VAL A 53 -5.74 -9.79 7.89
CA VAL A 53 -5.22 -8.47 7.52
C VAL A 53 -3.82 -8.59 6.88
N VAL A 54 -2.93 -9.35 7.51
CA VAL A 54 -1.55 -9.53 7.01
C VAL A 54 -1.53 -10.20 5.63
N LEU A 55 -2.35 -11.25 5.43
CA LEU A 55 -2.38 -11.95 4.14
C LEU A 55 -3.02 -11.11 3.03
N VAL A 56 -4.04 -10.30 3.33
CA VAL A 56 -4.64 -9.37 2.36
C VAL A 56 -3.64 -8.29 1.96
N HIS A 57 -2.88 -7.74 2.91
CA HIS A 57 -1.80 -6.80 2.59
C HIS A 57 -0.70 -7.45 1.76
N GLY A 58 -0.26 -8.66 2.12
CA GLY A 58 0.73 -9.41 1.33
C GLY A 58 0.25 -9.69 -0.10
N ALA A 59 -0.99 -10.15 -0.26
CA ALA A 59 -1.58 -10.41 -1.58
C ALA A 59 -1.75 -9.13 -2.41
N PHE A 60 -2.10 -8.00 -1.79
CA PHE A 60 -2.07 -6.69 -2.44
C PHE A 60 -0.65 -6.35 -2.91
N GLY A 61 0.35 -6.54 -2.06
CA GLY A 61 1.76 -6.34 -2.41
C GLY A 61 2.24 -7.23 -3.55
N VAL A 62 1.74 -8.47 -3.67
CA VAL A 62 2.03 -9.36 -4.81
C VAL A 62 1.43 -8.79 -6.10
N ILE A 63 0.18 -8.30 -6.04
CA ILE A 63 -0.48 -7.68 -7.19
C ILE A 63 0.32 -6.45 -7.66
N GLU A 64 0.72 -5.58 -6.74
CA GLU A 64 1.48 -4.38 -7.07
C GLU A 64 2.89 -4.71 -7.58
N ALA A 65 3.63 -5.60 -6.92
CA ALA A 65 4.96 -6.04 -7.36
C ALA A 65 4.90 -6.67 -8.76
N GLY A 66 3.89 -7.48 -9.04
CA GLY A 66 3.66 -8.06 -10.38
C GLY A 66 3.33 -7.00 -11.43
N TYR A 67 2.46 -6.04 -11.10
CA TYR A 67 2.16 -4.91 -11.97
C TYR A 67 3.41 -4.07 -12.26
N ASP A 68 4.22 -3.79 -11.26
CA ASP A 68 5.42 -2.98 -11.38
C ASP A 68 6.50 -3.67 -12.23
N LEU A 69 6.66 -4.99 -12.12
CA LEU A 69 7.62 -5.74 -12.95
C LEU A 69 7.16 -5.90 -14.40
N THR A 70 5.85 -5.99 -14.64
CA THR A 70 5.31 -6.27 -15.98
C THR A 70 5.01 -5.00 -16.78
N ILE A 71 4.53 -3.94 -16.10
CA ILE A 71 4.07 -2.70 -16.75
C ILE A 71 5.12 -1.59 -16.63
N LYS A 72 5.76 -1.43 -15.46
CA LYS A 72 6.80 -0.41 -15.27
C LYS A 72 8.16 -0.99 -15.64
N LYS A 73 8.54 -0.90 -16.93
CA LYS A 73 9.76 -1.47 -17.54
C LYS A 73 11.10 -1.15 -16.84
N GLN A 74 11.14 -0.23 -15.88
CA GLN A 74 12.34 0.19 -15.16
C GLN A 74 12.40 -0.31 -13.71
N THR A 75 11.38 -1.03 -13.22
CA THR A 75 11.40 -1.55 -11.85
C THR A 75 12.32 -2.77 -11.76
N SER A 76 13.29 -2.74 -10.85
CA SER A 76 14.14 -3.89 -10.58
C SER A 76 13.40 -4.96 -9.76
N PRO A 77 13.74 -6.26 -9.90
CA PRO A 77 13.20 -7.33 -9.06
C PRO A 77 13.39 -7.07 -7.56
N ILE A 78 14.49 -6.43 -7.17
CA ILE A 78 14.78 -6.07 -5.78
C ILE A 78 13.79 -4.99 -5.30
N ALA A 79 13.51 -3.96 -6.11
CA ALA A 79 12.54 -2.93 -5.74
C ALA A 79 11.13 -3.52 -5.57
N ALA A 80 10.73 -4.43 -6.46
CA ALA A 80 9.45 -5.14 -6.35
C ALA A 80 9.37 -6.02 -5.09
N LEU A 81 10.46 -6.72 -4.75
CA LEU A 81 10.53 -7.49 -3.50
C LEU A 81 10.44 -6.60 -2.26
N VAL A 82 11.16 -5.47 -2.25
CA VAL A 82 11.10 -4.49 -1.15
C VAL A 82 9.69 -3.92 -1.01
N SER A 83 9.00 -3.64 -2.11
CA SER A 83 7.59 -3.22 -2.09
C SER A 83 6.69 -4.28 -1.43
N LEU A 84 6.78 -5.54 -1.86
CA LEU A 84 6.04 -6.65 -1.27
C LEU A 84 6.30 -6.80 0.24
N LEU A 85 7.57 -6.77 0.65
CA LEU A 85 7.94 -6.84 2.07
C LEU A 85 7.42 -5.65 2.87
N GLY A 86 7.42 -4.46 2.27
CA GLY A 86 6.81 -3.26 2.85
C GLY A 86 5.32 -3.47 3.13
N HIS A 87 4.56 -4.03 2.19
CA HIS A 87 3.14 -4.32 2.41
C HIS A 87 2.89 -5.33 3.51
N LEU A 88 3.69 -6.40 3.58
CA LEU A 88 3.61 -7.36 4.69
C LEU A 88 3.90 -6.69 6.03
N PHE A 89 4.92 -5.83 6.08
CA PHE A 89 5.26 -5.05 7.27
C PHE A 89 4.11 -4.12 7.69
N TYR A 90 3.50 -3.39 6.76
CA TYR A 90 2.32 -2.56 7.06
C TYR A 90 1.15 -3.40 7.54
N GLY A 91 0.92 -4.59 6.98
CA GLY A 91 -0.11 -5.51 7.46
C GLY A 91 0.11 -5.97 8.90
N ILE A 92 1.37 -6.20 9.29
CA ILE A 92 1.73 -6.53 10.69
C ILE A 92 1.45 -5.33 11.59
N ILE A 93 1.87 -4.12 11.20
CA ILE A 93 1.58 -2.89 11.97
C ILE A 93 0.07 -2.70 12.14
N THR A 94 -0.70 -2.85 11.06
CA THR A 94 -2.16 -2.76 11.11
C THR A 94 -2.72 -3.78 12.08
N LEU A 95 -2.27 -5.04 12.03
CA LEU A 95 -2.75 -6.10 12.91
C LEU A 95 -2.46 -5.78 14.38
N LEU A 96 -1.25 -5.33 14.71
CA LEU A 96 -0.88 -4.97 16.08
C LEU A 96 -1.74 -3.81 16.60
N GLY A 97 -1.96 -2.78 15.78
CA GLY A 97 -2.83 -1.67 16.13
C GLY A 97 -4.30 -2.08 16.25
N PHE A 98 -4.77 -2.92 15.33
CA PHE A 98 -6.11 -3.50 15.32
C PHE A 98 -6.40 -4.29 16.59
N MET A 99 -5.49 -5.17 16.99
CA MET A 99 -5.65 -6.00 18.19
C MET A 99 -5.65 -5.17 19.48
N LYS A 100 -4.91 -4.06 19.52
CA LYS A 100 -4.75 -3.27 20.74
C LYS A 100 -5.79 -2.16 20.90
N TRP A 101 -6.18 -1.52 19.81
CA TRP A 101 -7.02 -0.31 19.84
C TRP A 101 -8.15 -0.31 18.80
N GLY A 102 -8.27 -1.36 17.97
CA GLY A 102 -9.30 -1.49 16.94
C GLY A 102 -8.87 -1.00 15.55
N THR A 103 -9.79 -1.09 14.59
CA THR A 103 -9.53 -0.90 13.15
C THR A 103 -8.89 0.44 12.81
N TRP A 104 -9.45 1.55 13.29
CA TRP A 104 -8.96 2.87 12.90
C TRP A 104 -7.54 3.16 13.39
N PRO A 105 -7.17 2.89 14.66
CA PRO A 105 -5.77 2.98 15.10
C PRO A 105 -4.81 2.10 14.31
N GLY A 106 -5.21 0.87 13.95
CA GLY A 106 -4.41 -0.01 13.07
C GLY A 106 -4.12 0.63 11.72
N ILE A 107 -5.16 1.16 11.06
CA ILE A 107 -5.03 1.87 9.78
C ILE A 107 -4.11 3.08 9.94
N MET A 108 -4.28 3.89 10.98
CA MET A 108 -3.47 5.10 11.18
C MET A 108 -1.99 4.81 11.40
N LEU A 109 -1.64 3.72 12.10
CA LEU A 109 -0.25 3.33 12.32
C LEU A 109 0.41 2.85 11.03
N ALA A 110 -0.27 2.01 10.25
CA ALA A 110 0.23 1.57 8.95
C ALA A 110 0.31 2.73 7.97
N TYR A 111 -0.67 3.63 7.97
CA TYR A 111 -0.68 4.85 7.18
C TYR A 111 0.54 5.73 7.47
N ALA A 112 0.87 5.95 8.75
CA ALA A 112 2.03 6.74 9.14
C ALA A 112 3.34 6.09 8.65
N ALA A 113 3.49 4.77 8.83
CA ALA A 113 4.66 4.03 8.36
C ALA A 113 4.79 4.05 6.83
N HIS A 114 3.69 3.86 6.12
CA HIS A 114 3.66 3.85 4.66
C HIS A 114 3.93 5.24 4.08
N THR A 115 3.30 6.28 4.62
CA THR A 115 3.58 7.68 4.25
C THR A 115 5.05 8.03 4.46
N PHE A 116 5.62 7.64 5.61
CA PHE A 116 7.04 7.85 5.87
C PHE A 116 7.93 7.23 4.80
N TRP A 117 7.70 5.95 4.46
CA TRP A 117 8.44 5.26 3.41
C TRP A 117 8.28 5.93 2.04
N ASN A 118 7.04 6.30 1.69
CA ASN A 118 6.75 6.89 0.38
C ASN A 118 7.40 8.27 0.22
N VAL A 119 7.34 9.10 1.26
CA VAL A 119 8.04 10.39 1.30
C VAL A 119 9.55 10.19 1.20
N PHE A 120 10.11 9.23 1.94
CA PHE A 120 11.55 8.94 1.93
C PHE A 120 12.03 8.54 0.53
N ILE A 121 11.37 7.58 -0.11
CA ILE A 121 11.76 7.09 -1.44
C ILE A 121 11.58 8.16 -2.51
N LEU A 122 10.45 8.89 -2.53
CA LEU A 122 10.21 9.93 -3.53
C LEU A 122 11.21 11.07 -3.43
N LYS A 123 11.61 11.46 -2.21
CA LYS A 123 12.68 12.44 -2.00
C LYS A 123 14.03 11.90 -2.47
N ALA A 124 14.41 10.68 -2.07
CA ALA A 124 15.66 10.07 -2.48
C ALA A 124 15.77 9.90 -4.02
N LEU A 125 14.66 9.58 -4.69
CA LEU A 125 14.60 9.50 -6.15
C LEU A 125 14.71 10.88 -6.82
N ARG A 126 14.06 11.90 -6.25
CA ARG A 126 14.18 13.28 -6.74
C ARG A 126 15.63 13.76 -6.65
N ASP A 127 16.30 13.52 -5.53
CA ASP A 127 17.68 13.99 -5.32
C ASP A 127 18.66 13.35 -6.32
N ARG A 128 18.45 12.07 -6.68
CA ARG A 128 19.23 11.37 -7.71
C ARG A 128 19.01 11.86 -9.14
N GLN A 129 17.90 12.54 -9.43
CA GLN A 129 17.62 13.09 -10.77
C GLN A 129 18.23 14.48 -10.97
N VAL A 130 18.67 15.14 -9.89
CA VAL A 130 19.24 16.49 -9.91
C VAL A 130 20.77 16.47 -9.73
N SER A 131 21.35 15.34 -9.35
CA SER A 131 22.80 15.08 -9.27
C SER A 131 23.37 14.51 -10.56
#